data_AF-S7Q8Z8-F1
#
_entry.id   AF-S7Q8Z8-F1
#
_cell.length_a   1.000
_cell.length_b   1.000
_cell.length_c   1.000
_cell.angle_alpha   90.00
_cell.angle_beta   90.00
_cell.angle_gamma   90.00
#
_symmetry.space_group_name_H-M   'P 1'
#
loop_
_entity.id
_entity.type
_entity.pdbx_description
1 polymer ?
#
loop_
_entity_poly.entity_id
_entity_poly.type
_entity_poly.pdbx_seq_one_letter_code
_entity_poly.pdbx_strand_id
1 'polypeptide(L)'
;MKMWSDGGDVEEQIQELKTITQLQGEPLTPTPQSGACVIRQLENNIEKTTIKITTSQNIHLLYLGLLDYLKKELSGYPTQLDKLQNLVADYCSELSDMTVMSQDAMMITDEVKMNLRQKEATFIEERRARENRLNQQKKMIDKIHTKETSEKYRQGRRDLDFPTNLMSAESLKVRKKEASQAEVEYQTNLTALVEKIKTAVRCSHLWDITGQFLAQRNTEDNLQLQMLECEKRRTQLGALMRKLEMEEALLKFHQTSSSGSFESVQHKMKDLLKEEQERLQLAHTNMTKSQKLLLTLQMGIDNLYLRLVSIALPEAQKVATPDSLDGLDLHSKLAYCEKKLLYLVDKLQALPTTEEKNTKVRNALESSTLKEKQNTRITFEELEDDMIETFHFADVDHSYVPSRAEIKKQSQRVIEEKFKTAKKKKK
;
A
#
# COMPACT_ATOMS: atom_id res chain seq x y z
N MET A 1 -0.84 -46.23 -16.96
CA MET A 1 -1.33 -46.84 -18.22
C MET A 1 -0.67 -48.21 -18.34
N LYS A 2 -1.47 -49.28 -18.14
CA LYS A 2 -1.18 -50.74 -18.31
C LYS A 2 0.24 -51.21 -17.93
N MET A 3 0.47 -51.76 -16.74
CA MET A 3 0.44 -53.22 -16.48
C MET A 3 0.99 -54.05 -17.65
N TRP A 4 2.32 -54.15 -17.74
CA TRP A 4 2.98 -55.12 -18.61
C TRP A 4 3.41 -56.31 -17.77
N SER A 5 2.58 -57.36 -17.86
CA SER A 5 2.99 -58.76 -18.02
C SER A 5 3.96 -59.37 -16.99
N ASP A 6 3.59 -59.35 -15.71
CA ASP A 6 4.17 -60.23 -14.69
C ASP A 6 3.72 -61.71 -14.85
N GLY A 7 2.67 -61.96 -15.64
CA GLY A 7 2.11 -63.29 -15.86
C GLY A 7 2.99 -64.25 -16.69
N GLY A 8 4.01 -63.73 -17.40
CA GLY A 8 4.94 -64.57 -18.16
C GLY A 8 6.07 -65.14 -17.28
N ASP A 9 6.55 -64.36 -16.32
CA ASP A 9 7.64 -64.74 -15.41
C ASP A 9 7.15 -65.73 -14.35
N VAL A 10 5.92 -65.56 -13.86
CA VAL A 10 5.30 -66.48 -12.89
C VAL A 10 5.01 -67.85 -13.52
N GLU A 11 4.54 -67.90 -14.77
CA GLU A 11 4.26 -69.17 -15.45
C GLU A 11 5.56 -69.93 -15.79
N GLU A 12 6.62 -69.20 -16.17
CA GLU A 12 7.96 -69.76 -16.41
C GLU A 12 8.59 -70.30 -15.11
N GLN A 13 8.47 -69.56 -14.00
CA GLN A 13 8.90 -69.99 -12.66
C GLN A 13 8.11 -71.21 -12.14
N ILE A 14 6.80 -71.28 -12.42
CA ILE A 14 5.96 -72.44 -12.08
C ILE A 14 6.37 -73.67 -12.89
N GLN A 15 6.77 -73.51 -14.15
CA GLN A 15 7.29 -74.59 -14.99
C GLN A 15 8.69 -75.06 -14.58
N GLU A 16 9.57 -74.16 -14.14
CA GLU A 16 10.87 -74.51 -13.53
C GLU A 16 10.69 -75.23 -12.18
N LEU A 17 9.78 -74.78 -11.32
CA LEU A 17 9.47 -75.46 -10.06
C LEU A 17 8.86 -76.85 -10.29
N LYS A 18 8.02 -77.02 -11.32
CA LYS A 18 7.47 -78.33 -11.70
C LYS A 18 8.55 -79.30 -12.20
N THR A 19 9.53 -78.82 -12.99
CA THR A 19 10.63 -79.66 -13.47
C THR A 19 11.60 -80.06 -12.34
N ILE A 20 11.86 -79.17 -11.39
CA ILE A 20 12.65 -79.49 -10.17
C ILE A 20 11.94 -80.51 -9.28
N THR A 21 10.62 -80.39 -9.14
CA THR A 21 9.80 -81.32 -8.32
C THR A 21 9.72 -82.71 -8.97
N GLN A 22 9.70 -82.81 -10.30
CA GLN A 22 9.76 -84.08 -11.02
C GLN A 22 11.12 -84.80 -10.85
N LEU A 23 12.22 -84.04 -10.68
CA LEU A 23 13.57 -84.60 -10.42
C LEU A 23 13.73 -85.15 -9.00
N GLN A 24 12.91 -84.72 -8.03
CA GLN A 24 12.93 -85.21 -6.65
C GLN A 24 12.10 -86.50 -6.43
N GLY A 25 11.35 -86.96 -7.46
CA GLY A 25 10.35 -88.02 -7.34
C GLY A 25 10.75 -89.44 -7.77
N GLU A 26 11.93 -89.67 -8.36
CA GLU A 26 12.33 -91.02 -8.81
C GLU A 26 13.33 -91.71 -7.86
N PRO A 27 13.14 -93.00 -7.53
CA PRO A 27 14.07 -93.76 -6.70
C PRO A 27 15.38 -94.03 -7.45
N LEU A 28 16.50 -93.56 -6.89
CA LEU A 28 17.85 -93.78 -7.43
C LEU A 28 18.26 -95.25 -7.41
N THR A 29 18.32 -95.88 -8.58
CA THR A 29 19.39 -96.84 -8.89
C THR A 29 20.49 -96.11 -9.67
N PRO A 30 21.77 -96.12 -9.22
CA PRO A 30 22.78 -95.23 -9.77
C PRO A 30 23.35 -95.79 -11.08
N THR A 31 22.87 -95.29 -12.22
CA THR A 31 23.64 -95.33 -13.46
C THR A 31 24.42 -94.02 -13.59
N PRO A 32 25.74 -94.04 -13.88
CA PRO A 32 26.57 -92.83 -14.00
C PRO A 32 26.11 -91.83 -15.07
N GLN A 33 25.19 -92.24 -15.96
CA GLN A 33 24.60 -91.39 -16.99
C GLN A 33 23.49 -90.46 -16.47
N SER A 34 22.77 -90.84 -15.41
CA SER A 34 21.68 -90.01 -14.84
C SER A 34 22.22 -88.77 -14.10
N GLY A 35 23.27 -88.94 -13.29
CA GLY A 35 23.91 -87.82 -12.59
C GLY A 35 24.55 -86.79 -13.54
N ALA A 36 25.15 -87.24 -14.64
CA ALA A 36 25.74 -86.34 -15.65
C ALA A 36 24.68 -85.51 -16.41
N CYS A 37 23.47 -86.03 -16.57
CA CYS A 37 22.35 -85.31 -17.19
C CYS A 37 21.83 -84.18 -16.27
N VAL A 38 21.66 -84.48 -14.97
CA VAL A 38 21.22 -83.50 -13.97
C VAL A 38 22.24 -82.36 -13.83
N ILE A 39 23.54 -82.66 -13.85
CA ILE A 39 24.60 -81.64 -13.78
C ILE A 39 24.51 -80.68 -14.98
N ARG A 40 24.37 -81.18 -16.22
CA ARG A 40 24.21 -80.33 -17.41
C ARG A 40 22.95 -79.45 -17.35
N GLN A 41 21.86 -79.99 -16.83
CA GLN A 41 20.62 -79.23 -16.66
C GLN A 41 20.81 -78.06 -15.70
N LEU A 42 21.48 -78.30 -14.56
CA LEU A 42 21.78 -77.28 -13.56
C LEU A 42 22.76 -76.24 -14.10
N GLU A 43 23.79 -76.65 -14.84
CA GLU A 43 24.73 -75.74 -15.51
C GLU A 43 24.01 -74.79 -16.48
N ASN A 44 23.13 -75.32 -17.34
CA ASN A 44 22.32 -74.51 -18.26
C ASN A 44 21.38 -73.53 -17.53
N ASN A 45 20.76 -73.97 -16.43
CA ASN A 45 19.88 -73.11 -15.63
C ASN A 45 20.67 -72.00 -14.93
N ILE A 46 21.86 -72.31 -14.42
CA ILE A 46 22.77 -71.32 -13.82
C ILE A 46 23.21 -70.30 -14.87
N GLU A 47 23.58 -70.73 -16.07
CA GLU A 47 23.99 -69.83 -17.15
C GLU A 47 22.84 -68.92 -17.60
N LYS A 48 21.64 -69.45 -17.80
CA LYS A 48 20.43 -68.64 -18.11
C LYS A 48 20.16 -67.61 -17.02
N THR A 49 20.23 -68.01 -15.76
CA THR A 49 20.00 -67.09 -14.63
C THR A 49 21.07 -66.00 -14.58
N THR A 50 22.32 -66.35 -14.87
CA THR A 50 23.43 -65.38 -14.94
C THR A 50 23.20 -64.35 -16.05
N ILE A 51 22.78 -64.78 -17.25
CA ILE A 51 22.43 -63.88 -18.36
C ILE A 51 21.24 -62.98 -17.98
N LYS A 52 20.19 -63.52 -17.34
CA LYS A 52 19.04 -62.73 -16.83
C LYS A 52 19.50 -61.68 -15.80
N ILE A 53 20.42 -62.03 -14.89
CA ILE A 53 20.98 -61.09 -13.90
C ILE A 53 21.77 -59.98 -14.60
N THR A 54 22.69 -60.31 -15.52
CA THR A 54 23.50 -59.31 -16.21
C THR A 54 22.66 -58.37 -17.07
N THR A 55 21.64 -58.89 -17.77
CA THR A 55 20.71 -58.07 -18.56
C THR A 55 19.87 -57.15 -17.67
N SER A 56 19.35 -57.66 -16.54
CA SER A 56 18.62 -56.85 -15.56
C SER A 56 19.51 -55.75 -14.95
N GLN A 57 20.77 -56.04 -14.66
CA GLN A 57 21.74 -55.06 -14.16
C GLN A 57 22.01 -53.95 -15.19
N ASN A 58 22.18 -54.31 -16.47
CA ASN A 58 22.35 -53.36 -17.55
C ASN A 58 21.12 -52.44 -17.71
N ILE A 59 19.91 -53.01 -17.66
CA ILE A 59 18.65 -52.25 -17.70
C ILE A 59 18.55 -51.31 -16.50
N HIS A 60 18.89 -51.78 -15.30
CA HIS A 60 18.87 -50.97 -14.08
C HIS A 60 19.81 -49.77 -14.18
N LEU A 61 21.05 -49.97 -14.65
CA LEU A 61 22.02 -48.90 -14.87
C LEU A 61 21.54 -47.87 -15.90
N LEU A 62 20.87 -48.33 -16.97
CA LEU A 62 20.27 -47.45 -17.97
C LEU A 62 19.19 -46.54 -17.35
N TYR A 63 18.29 -47.11 -16.55
CA TYR A 63 17.24 -46.34 -15.87
C TYR A 63 17.80 -45.39 -14.82
N LEU A 64 18.85 -45.77 -14.10
CA LEU A 64 19.54 -44.86 -13.19
C LEU A 64 20.16 -43.67 -13.92
N GLY A 65 20.81 -43.91 -15.07
CA GLY A 65 21.36 -42.83 -15.91
C GLY A 65 20.28 -41.90 -16.45
N LEU A 66 19.15 -42.45 -16.90
CA LEU A 66 18.00 -41.64 -17.36
C LEU A 66 17.41 -40.82 -16.22
N LEU A 67 17.27 -41.40 -15.03
CA LEU A 67 16.77 -40.69 -13.85
C LEU A 67 17.69 -39.53 -13.45
N ASP A 68 19.01 -39.73 -13.49
CA ASP A 68 19.99 -38.68 -13.20
C ASP A 68 19.92 -37.53 -14.21
N TYR A 69 19.83 -37.86 -15.51
CA TYR A 69 19.62 -36.87 -16.56
C TYR A 69 18.35 -36.05 -16.33
N LEU A 70 17.22 -36.71 -16.06
CA LEU A 70 15.95 -36.03 -15.80
C LEU A 70 16.00 -35.15 -14.54
N LYS A 71 16.69 -35.59 -13.49
CA LYS A 71 16.90 -34.77 -12.29
C LYS A 71 17.72 -33.53 -12.59
N LYS A 72 18.75 -33.64 -13.43
CA LYS A 72 19.59 -32.52 -13.86
C LYS A 72 18.83 -31.55 -14.77
N GLU A 73 17.95 -32.04 -15.62
CA GLU A 73 17.09 -31.18 -16.45
C GLU A 73 16.03 -30.48 -15.59
N LEU A 74 15.41 -31.20 -14.66
CA LEU A 74 14.43 -30.67 -13.71
C LEU A 74 15.03 -29.58 -12.82
N SER A 75 16.29 -29.70 -12.41
CA SER A 75 16.94 -28.67 -11.59
C SER A 75 17.21 -27.36 -12.36
N GLY A 76 17.20 -27.39 -13.69
CA GLY A 76 17.32 -26.20 -14.54
C GLY A 76 16.03 -25.38 -14.64
N TYR A 77 14.86 -26.02 -14.62
CA TYR A 77 13.58 -25.35 -14.84
C TYR A 77 13.23 -24.25 -13.82
N PRO A 78 13.44 -24.41 -12.49
CA PRO A 78 13.17 -23.35 -11.53
C PRO A 78 13.90 -22.05 -11.87
N THR A 79 15.19 -22.13 -12.20
CA THR A 79 15.99 -20.95 -12.60
C THR A 79 15.43 -20.26 -13.84
N GLN A 80 14.93 -21.03 -14.81
CA GLN A 80 14.36 -20.47 -16.03
C GLN A 80 12.96 -19.87 -15.78
N LEU A 81 12.19 -20.47 -14.88
CA LEU A 81 10.90 -19.96 -14.43
C LEU A 81 11.07 -18.65 -13.64
N ASP A 82 12.06 -18.56 -12.75
CA ASP A 82 12.38 -17.34 -11.99
C ASP A 82 12.73 -16.19 -12.93
N LYS A 83 13.52 -16.45 -13.99
CA LYS A 83 13.85 -15.43 -15.00
C LYS A 83 12.60 -14.92 -15.72
N LEU A 84 11.70 -15.83 -16.12
CA LEU A 84 10.45 -15.46 -16.76
C LEU A 84 9.54 -14.68 -15.80
N GLN A 85 9.48 -15.09 -14.54
CA GLN A 85 8.64 -14.44 -13.54
C GLN A 85 9.15 -13.04 -13.18
N ASN A 86 10.46 -12.85 -13.07
CA ASN A 86 11.06 -11.53 -12.88
C ASN A 86 10.79 -10.61 -14.09
N LEU A 87 10.92 -11.12 -15.32
CA LEU A 87 10.63 -10.35 -16.52
C LEU A 87 9.15 -9.92 -16.58
N VAL A 88 8.23 -10.80 -16.18
CA VAL A 88 6.80 -10.45 -16.07
C VAL A 88 6.58 -9.38 -15.01
N ALA A 89 7.24 -9.49 -13.85
CA ALA A 89 7.15 -8.48 -12.80
C ALA A 89 7.65 -7.11 -13.26
N ASP A 90 8.77 -7.07 -14.00
CA ASP A 90 9.33 -5.85 -14.59
C ASP A 90 8.38 -5.22 -15.62
N TYR A 91 7.76 -6.02 -16.49
CA TYR A 91 6.76 -5.48 -17.42
C TYR A 91 5.49 -4.99 -16.72
N CYS A 92 5.06 -5.66 -15.65
CA CYS A 92 3.92 -5.21 -14.86
C CYS A 92 4.20 -3.88 -14.14
N SER A 93 5.41 -3.69 -13.61
CA SER A 93 5.79 -2.42 -12.96
C SER A 93 5.89 -1.29 -13.98
N GLU A 94 6.54 -1.51 -15.13
CA GLU A 94 6.63 -0.52 -16.21
C GLU A 94 5.25 -0.11 -16.75
N LEU A 95 4.34 -1.08 -16.91
CA LEU A 95 2.96 -0.79 -17.33
C LEU A 95 2.19 0.03 -16.28
N SER A 96 2.41 -0.26 -14.99
CA SER A 96 1.83 0.51 -13.89
C SER A 96 2.34 1.95 -13.90
N ASP A 97 3.65 2.16 -14.04
CA ASP A 97 4.27 3.48 -14.10
C ASP A 97 3.74 4.30 -15.28
N MET A 98 3.66 3.69 -16.48
CA MET A 98 3.09 4.34 -17.66
C MET A 98 1.60 4.70 -17.47
N THR A 99 0.84 3.87 -16.76
CA THR A 99 -0.58 4.14 -16.45
C THR A 99 -0.72 5.34 -15.52
N VAL A 100 0.14 5.44 -14.50
CA VAL A 100 0.18 6.61 -13.61
C VAL A 100 0.55 7.87 -14.38
N MET A 101 1.59 7.82 -15.22
CA MET A 101 1.99 8.97 -16.06
C MET A 101 0.86 9.42 -17.00
N SER A 102 0.13 8.48 -17.60
CA SER A 102 -1.03 8.78 -18.47
C SER A 102 -2.15 9.47 -17.68
N GLN A 103 -2.45 8.99 -16.48
CA GLN A 103 -3.44 9.59 -15.59
C GLN A 103 -3.03 11.01 -15.18
N ASP A 104 -1.76 11.23 -14.82
CA ASP A 104 -1.23 12.54 -14.47
C ASP A 104 -1.30 13.51 -15.65
N ALA A 105 -0.93 13.07 -16.85
CA ALA A 105 -1.04 13.88 -18.06
C ALA A 105 -2.50 14.27 -18.35
N MET A 106 -3.45 13.36 -18.11
CA MET A 106 -4.88 13.64 -18.24
C MET A 106 -5.35 14.67 -17.20
N MET A 107 -4.95 14.52 -15.94
CA MET A 107 -5.26 15.46 -14.85
C MET A 107 -4.73 16.86 -15.14
N ILE A 108 -3.47 16.99 -15.56
CA ILE A 108 -2.86 18.27 -15.96
C ILE A 108 -3.64 18.90 -17.11
N THR A 109 -3.99 18.09 -18.12
CA THR A 109 -4.75 18.57 -19.28
C THR A 109 -6.12 19.10 -18.87
N ASP A 110 -6.82 18.40 -17.98
CA ASP A 110 -8.14 18.82 -17.49
C ASP A 110 -8.05 20.05 -16.58
N GLU A 111 -7.02 20.16 -15.75
CA GLU A 111 -6.74 21.36 -14.97
C GLU A 111 -6.47 22.57 -15.87
N VAL A 112 -5.66 22.41 -16.92
CA VAL A 112 -5.39 23.47 -17.91
C VAL A 112 -6.68 23.89 -18.62
N LYS A 113 -7.54 22.94 -19.02
CA LYS A 113 -8.85 23.26 -19.62
C LYS A 113 -9.77 24.01 -18.67
N MET A 114 -9.81 23.62 -17.39
CA MET A 114 -10.62 24.31 -16.38
C MET A 114 -10.12 25.73 -16.13
N ASN A 115 -8.81 25.91 -15.97
CA ASN A 115 -8.19 27.22 -15.84
C ASN A 115 -8.46 28.11 -17.05
N LEU A 116 -8.38 27.57 -18.27
CA LEU A 116 -8.70 28.31 -19.50
C LEU A 116 -10.15 28.80 -19.50
N ARG A 117 -11.11 27.92 -19.19
CA ARG A 117 -12.55 28.27 -19.11
C ARG A 117 -12.82 29.31 -18.04
N GLN A 118 -12.18 29.20 -16.88
CA GLN A 118 -12.30 30.18 -15.81
C GLN A 118 -11.76 31.55 -16.26
N LYS A 119 -10.57 31.58 -16.87
CA LYS A 119 -9.97 32.82 -17.38
C LYS A 119 -10.83 33.44 -18.47
N GLU A 120 -11.37 32.64 -19.39
CA GLU A 120 -12.29 33.11 -20.42
C GLU A 120 -13.55 33.74 -19.82
N ALA A 121 -14.17 33.10 -18.82
CA ALA A 121 -15.33 33.65 -18.12
C ALA A 121 -15.01 35.00 -17.46
N THR A 122 -13.90 35.08 -16.71
CA THR A 122 -13.46 36.34 -16.08
C THR A 122 -13.20 37.43 -17.10
N PHE A 123 -12.63 37.09 -18.26
CA PHE A 123 -12.37 38.03 -19.34
C PHE A 123 -13.67 38.56 -19.96
N ILE A 124 -14.66 37.68 -20.18
CA ILE A 124 -15.98 38.07 -20.70
C ILE A 124 -16.69 38.99 -19.70
N GLU A 125 -16.65 38.68 -18.41
CA GLU A 125 -17.23 39.51 -17.36
C GLU A 125 -16.57 40.89 -17.27
N GLU A 126 -15.24 40.95 -17.30
CA GLU A 126 -14.49 42.20 -17.31
C GLU A 126 -14.82 43.04 -18.54
N ARG A 127 -14.87 42.41 -19.73
CA ARG A 127 -15.26 43.07 -20.98
C ARG A 127 -16.68 43.63 -20.89
N ARG A 128 -17.65 42.85 -20.39
CA ARG A 128 -19.04 43.31 -20.17
C ARG A 128 -19.10 44.47 -19.19
N ALA A 129 -18.35 44.40 -18.09
CA ALA A 129 -18.27 45.49 -17.11
C ALA A 129 -17.72 46.77 -17.73
N ARG A 130 -16.65 46.67 -18.53
CA ARG A 130 -16.06 47.80 -19.26
C ARG A 130 -17.05 48.39 -20.26
N GLU A 131 -17.73 47.57 -21.03
CA GLU A 131 -18.73 48.01 -22.02
C GLU A 131 -19.93 48.68 -21.35
N ASN A 132 -20.40 48.15 -20.21
CA ASN A 132 -21.45 48.77 -19.40
C ASN A 132 -21.03 50.15 -18.89
N ARG A 133 -19.80 50.32 -18.38
CA ARG A 133 -19.27 51.63 -17.95
C ARG A 133 -19.22 52.61 -19.12
N LEU A 134 -18.76 52.17 -20.29
CA LEU A 134 -18.72 53.00 -21.50
C LEU A 134 -20.13 53.42 -21.93
N ASN A 135 -21.09 52.49 -21.90
CA ASN A 135 -22.49 52.77 -22.26
C ASN A 135 -23.14 53.75 -21.26
N GLN A 136 -22.81 53.66 -19.97
CA GLN A 136 -23.23 54.65 -18.97
C GLN A 136 -22.68 56.04 -19.27
N GLN A 137 -21.38 56.16 -19.60
CA GLN A 137 -20.78 57.43 -19.99
C GLN A 137 -21.42 58.02 -21.25
N LYS A 138 -21.64 57.19 -22.29
CA LYS A 138 -22.35 57.62 -23.52
C LYS A 138 -23.74 58.16 -23.21
N LYS A 139 -24.54 57.46 -22.37
CA LYS A 139 -25.86 57.95 -21.94
C LYS A 139 -25.80 59.29 -21.19
N MET A 140 -24.76 59.54 -20.41
CA MET A 140 -24.58 60.84 -19.75
C MET A 140 -24.28 61.94 -20.77
N ILE A 141 -23.42 61.66 -21.75
CA ILE A 141 -23.09 62.58 -22.85
C ILE A 141 -24.34 62.89 -23.68
N ASP A 142 -25.13 61.88 -24.07
CA ASP A 142 -26.38 62.07 -24.83
C ASP A 142 -27.40 62.91 -24.04
N LYS A 143 -27.49 62.73 -22.71
CA LYS A 143 -28.31 63.58 -21.83
C LYS A 143 -27.82 65.02 -21.79
N ILE A 144 -26.51 65.25 -21.84
CA ILE A 144 -25.94 66.61 -21.92
C ILE A 144 -26.30 67.24 -23.26
N HIS A 145 -26.09 66.55 -24.37
CA HIS A 145 -26.43 67.08 -25.70
C HIS A 145 -27.92 67.36 -25.89
N THR A 146 -28.80 66.49 -25.38
CA THR A 146 -30.25 66.73 -25.43
C THR A 146 -30.67 67.92 -24.56
N LYS A 147 -30.10 68.08 -23.36
CA LYS A 147 -30.31 69.27 -22.51
C LYS A 147 -29.81 70.54 -23.20
N GLU A 148 -28.60 70.54 -23.73
CA GLU A 148 -28.01 71.67 -24.45
C GLU A 148 -28.87 72.07 -25.66
N THR A 149 -29.36 71.09 -26.42
CA THR A 149 -30.27 71.34 -27.55
C THR A 149 -31.59 71.95 -27.06
N SER A 150 -32.17 71.43 -25.98
CA SER A 150 -33.39 71.98 -25.37
C SER A 150 -33.20 73.40 -24.79
N GLU A 151 -32.01 73.70 -24.25
CA GLU A 151 -31.65 75.04 -23.78
C GLU A 151 -31.50 76.01 -24.95
N LYS A 152 -30.87 75.59 -26.06
CA LYS A 152 -30.82 76.40 -27.29
C LYS A 152 -32.23 76.74 -27.80
N TYR A 153 -33.18 75.80 -27.75
CA TYR A 153 -34.58 76.08 -28.08
C TYR A 153 -35.29 77.01 -27.07
N ARG A 154 -34.92 76.98 -25.78
CA ARG A 154 -35.41 77.92 -24.76
C ARG A 154 -34.75 79.29 -24.81
N GLN A 155 -33.54 79.39 -25.35
CA GLN A 155 -32.79 80.63 -25.50
C GLN A 155 -33.21 81.34 -26.80
N GLY A 156 -33.47 80.59 -27.88
CA GLY A 156 -34.05 81.12 -29.12
C GLY A 156 -35.47 81.69 -28.99
N ARG A 157 -36.19 81.42 -27.89
CA ARG A 157 -37.46 82.12 -27.55
C ARG A 157 -37.31 83.29 -26.57
N ARG A 158 -36.15 83.47 -25.93
CA ARG A 158 -35.88 84.57 -25.00
C ARG A 158 -35.03 85.71 -25.60
N ASP A 159 -34.49 85.50 -26.80
CA ASP A 159 -33.73 86.51 -27.55
C ASP A 159 -34.60 87.37 -28.49
N LEU A 160 -35.91 87.51 -28.24
CA LEU A 160 -36.79 88.39 -29.03
C LEU A 160 -37.25 89.65 -28.29
N ASP A 161 -36.97 89.83 -27.01
CA ASP A 161 -37.43 91.01 -26.24
C ASP A 161 -36.35 91.57 -25.32
N PHE A 162 -35.28 92.13 -25.90
CA PHE A 162 -34.47 93.13 -25.20
C PHE A 162 -33.98 94.21 -26.19
N PRO A 163 -34.48 95.45 -26.11
CA PRO A 163 -33.89 96.57 -26.81
C PRO A 163 -32.65 97.02 -26.02
N THR A 164 -31.46 96.59 -26.44
CA THR A 164 -30.19 97.13 -25.89
C THR A 164 -29.91 98.49 -26.53
N ASN A 165 -30.62 99.51 -26.06
CA ASN A 165 -30.32 100.92 -26.30
C ASN A 165 -30.70 101.71 -25.04
N LEU A 166 -29.79 101.80 -24.07
CA LEU A 166 -29.30 103.05 -23.48
C LEU A 166 -28.40 102.77 -22.25
N MET A 167 -27.20 103.35 -22.31
CA MET A 167 -26.42 103.89 -21.19
C MET A 167 -25.67 102.92 -20.25
N SER A 168 -24.46 102.57 -20.65
CA SER A 168 -23.26 103.08 -19.94
C SER A 168 -22.09 103.11 -20.92
N ALA A 169 -21.98 104.22 -21.65
CA ALA A 169 -20.79 104.58 -22.39
C ALA A 169 -19.83 105.29 -21.43
N GLU A 170 -19.27 104.53 -20.48
CA GLU A 170 -18.08 104.93 -19.76
C GLU A 170 -17.21 103.70 -19.46
N SER A 171 -16.93 102.92 -20.51
CA SER A 171 -15.63 102.28 -20.61
C SER A 171 -14.72 103.29 -21.29
N LEU A 172 -13.74 103.78 -20.54
CA LEU A 172 -12.51 104.35 -21.08
C LEU A 172 -12.19 103.61 -22.38
N LYS A 173 -12.12 104.36 -23.48
CA LYS A 173 -11.59 103.89 -24.75
C LYS A 173 -10.21 103.28 -24.45
N VAL A 174 -10.17 101.98 -24.17
CA VAL A 174 -9.01 101.16 -24.50
C VAL A 174 -9.03 101.18 -26.01
N ARG A 175 -8.40 102.22 -26.55
CA ARG A 175 -7.85 102.27 -27.89
C ARG A 175 -7.44 100.83 -28.18
N LYS A 176 -8.08 100.18 -29.17
CA LYS A 176 -7.54 98.98 -29.76
C LYS A 176 -6.11 99.38 -30.12
N LYS A 177 -5.17 99.01 -29.25
CA LYS A 177 -3.76 99.11 -29.53
C LYS A 177 -3.65 98.12 -30.67
N GLU A 178 -3.55 98.64 -31.89
CA GLU A 178 -3.17 97.82 -33.04
C GLU A 178 -2.01 97.00 -32.53
N ALA A 179 -2.20 95.67 -32.48
CA ALA A 179 -1.18 94.77 -32.01
C ALA A 179 0.05 95.14 -32.84
N SER A 180 1.09 95.65 -32.16
CA SER A 180 2.28 96.06 -32.87
C SER A 180 2.76 94.84 -33.66
N GLN A 181 3.38 95.06 -34.81
CA GLN A 181 3.84 93.95 -35.65
C GLN A 181 4.68 92.94 -34.84
N ALA A 182 5.45 93.43 -33.86
CA ALA A 182 6.18 92.62 -32.88
C ALA A 182 5.29 91.77 -31.95
N GLU A 183 4.12 92.26 -31.53
CA GLU A 183 3.16 91.51 -30.69
C GLU A 183 2.53 90.35 -31.49
N VAL A 184 2.21 90.58 -32.78
CA VAL A 184 1.65 89.56 -33.68
C VAL A 184 2.70 88.49 -34.01
N GLU A 185 3.93 88.90 -34.31
CA GLU A 185 5.06 87.97 -34.51
C GLU A 185 5.33 87.13 -33.26
N TYR A 186 5.29 87.75 -32.07
CA TYR A 186 5.46 87.05 -30.80
C TYR A 186 4.36 86.01 -30.55
N GLN A 187 3.08 86.34 -30.78
CA GLN A 187 1.98 85.39 -30.63
C GLN A 187 2.04 84.24 -31.64
N THR A 188 2.47 84.52 -32.88
CA THR A 188 2.65 83.50 -33.91
C THR A 188 3.74 82.51 -33.51
N ASN A 189 4.87 83.02 -33.01
CA ASN A 189 5.97 82.20 -32.51
C ASN A 189 5.58 81.36 -31.29
N LEU A 190 4.84 81.92 -30.34
CA LEU A 190 4.30 81.18 -29.18
C LEU A 190 3.38 80.04 -29.61
N THR A 191 2.47 80.30 -30.55
CA THR A 191 1.53 79.28 -31.04
C THR A 191 2.29 78.15 -31.75
N ALA A 192 3.29 78.49 -32.58
CA ALA A 192 4.14 77.51 -33.23
C ALA A 192 4.95 76.66 -32.22
N LEU A 193 5.43 77.27 -31.14
CA LEU A 193 6.14 76.57 -30.07
C LEU A 193 5.21 75.61 -29.30
N VAL A 194 3.99 76.04 -28.99
CA VAL A 194 2.99 75.19 -28.32
C VAL A 194 2.61 74.00 -29.18
N GLU A 195 2.40 74.18 -30.49
CA GLU A 195 2.13 73.06 -31.40
C GLU A 195 3.32 72.10 -31.56
N LYS A 196 4.57 72.61 -31.53
CA LYS A 196 5.77 71.75 -31.44
C LYS A 196 5.80 70.91 -30.17
N ILE A 197 5.47 71.50 -29.02
CA ILE A 197 5.40 70.76 -27.75
C ILE A 197 4.28 69.72 -27.79
N LYS A 198 3.11 70.10 -28.29
CA LYS A 198 1.94 69.22 -28.41
C LYS A 198 2.21 68.00 -29.30
N THR A 199 2.86 68.22 -30.44
CA THR A 199 3.29 67.15 -31.36
C THR A 199 4.36 66.25 -30.76
N ALA A 200 5.36 66.81 -30.06
CA ALA A 200 6.41 66.04 -29.39
C ALA A 200 5.85 65.16 -28.25
N VAL A 201 4.93 65.70 -27.46
CA VAL A 201 4.28 65.01 -26.33
C VAL A 201 3.15 64.07 -26.80
N ARG A 202 2.75 64.16 -28.08
CA ARG A 202 1.64 63.41 -28.70
C ARG A 202 0.31 63.61 -27.97
N CYS A 203 -0.06 64.86 -27.73
CA CYS A 203 -1.34 65.22 -27.13
C CYS A 203 -2.20 66.07 -28.09
N SER A 204 -3.49 66.16 -27.82
CA SER A 204 -4.44 66.88 -28.70
C SER A 204 -4.73 68.30 -28.21
N HIS A 205 -4.74 68.51 -26.89
CA HIS A 205 -5.00 69.81 -26.27
C HIS A 205 -3.84 70.26 -25.38
N LEU A 206 -3.67 71.58 -25.25
CA LEU A 206 -2.63 72.20 -24.41
C LEU A 206 -2.71 71.73 -22.95
N TRP A 207 -3.93 71.55 -22.44
CA TRP A 207 -4.19 71.12 -21.07
C TRP A 207 -3.75 69.67 -20.79
N ASP A 208 -3.60 68.85 -21.83
CA ASP A 208 -3.20 67.44 -21.69
C ASP A 208 -1.69 67.27 -21.51
N ILE A 209 -0.89 68.30 -21.87
CA ILE A 209 0.58 68.25 -21.84
C ILE A 209 1.08 67.87 -20.45
N THR A 210 0.57 68.51 -19.39
CA THR A 210 0.98 68.24 -18.01
C THR A 210 0.63 66.82 -17.58
N GLY A 211 -0.56 66.33 -17.97
CA GLY A 211 -0.99 64.95 -17.65
C GLY A 211 -0.13 63.90 -18.35
N GLN A 212 0.23 64.15 -19.63
CA GLN A 212 1.07 63.24 -20.40
C GLN A 212 2.51 63.18 -19.88
N PHE A 213 3.09 64.31 -19.46
CA PHE A 213 4.39 64.33 -18.80
C PHE A 213 4.37 63.57 -17.46
N LEU A 214 3.30 63.73 -16.67
CA LEU A 214 3.15 62.99 -15.43
C LEU A 214 3.01 61.48 -15.67
N ALA A 215 2.26 61.08 -16.69
CA ALA A 215 2.14 59.67 -17.09
C ALA A 215 3.49 59.11 -17.58
N GLN A 216 4.23 59.85 -18.40
CA GLN A 216 5.58 59.47 -18.86
C GLN A 216 6.54 59.28 -17.69
N ARG A 217 6.54 60.21 -16.72
CA ARG A 217 7.36 60.11 -15.51
C ARG A 217 7.00 58.88 -14.68
N ASN A 218 5.71 58.61 -14.47
CA ASN A 218 5.28 57.40 -13.75
C ASN A 218 5.69 56.12 -14.49
N THR A 219 5.64 56.10 -15.83
CA THR A 219 6.12 54.95 -16.61
C THR A 219 7.64 54.79 -16.51
N GLU A 220 8.39 55.90 -16.51
CA GLU A 220 9.83 55.90 -16.32
C GLU A 220 10.21 55.34 -14.95
N ASP A 221 9.59 55.84 -13.87
CA ASP A 221 9.83 55.37 -12.51
C ASP A 221 9.52 53.87 -12.38
N ASN A 222 8.43 53.39 -12.98
CA ASN A 222 8.07 51.96 -12.98
C ASN A 222 9.08 51.11 -13.77
N LEU A 223 9.56 51.58 -14.92
CA LEU A 223 10.59 50.89 -15.70
C LEU A 223 11.92 50.83 -14.93
N GLN A 224 12.31 51.91 -14.25
CA GLN A 224 13.50 51.92 -13.40
C GLN A 224 13.40 50.89 -12.27
N LEU A 225 12.23 50.79 -11.61
CA LEU A 225 11.99 49.76 -10.59
C LEU A 225 12.11 48.34 -11.16
N GLN A 226 11.52 48.08 -12.33
CA GLN A 226 11.63 46.78 -13.00
C GLN A 226 13.06 46.45 -13.40
N MET A 227 13.83 47.44 -13.88
CA MET A 227 15.24 47.26 -14.20
C MET A 227 16.04 46.84 -12.97
N LEU A 228 15.85 47.53 -11.84
CA LEU A 228 16.51 47.19 -10.57
C LEU A 228 16.15 45.78 -10.08
N GLU A 229 14.88 45.37 -10.22
CA GLU A 229 14.43 44.03 -9.85
C GLU A 229 15.07 42.95 -10.75
N CYS A 230 15.10 43.19 -12.07
CA CYS A 230 15.76 42.32 -13.02
C CYS A 230 17.26 42.19 -12.75
N GLU A 231 17.95 43.28 -12.44
CA GLU A 231 19.35 43.26 -12.05
C GLU A 231 19.58 42.46 -10.77
N LYS A 232 18.75 42.67 -9.74
CA LYS A 232 18.81 41.88 -8.51
C LYS A 232 18.62 40.40 -8.79
N ARG A 233 17.60 40.02 -9.57
CA ARG A 233 17.35 38.62 -9.95
C ARG A 233 18.54 38.02 -10.73
N ARG A 234 19.13 38.79 -11.65
CA ARG A 234 20.33 38.39 -12.40
C ARG A 234 21.52 38.12 -11.49
N THR A 235 21.77 38.99 -10.50
CA THR A 235 22.87 38.78 -9.53
C THR A 235 22.63 37.56 -8.64
N GLN A 236 21.39 37.31 -8.21
CA GLN A 236 21.01 36.13 -7.43
C GLN A 236 21.21 34.84 -8.22
N LEU A 237 20.72 34.80 -9.47
CA LEU A 237 20.92 33.67 -10.37
C LEU A 237 22.40 33.42 -10.67
N GLY A 238 23.18 34.47 -10.91
CA GLY A 238 24.63 34.34 -11.09
C GLY A 238 25.37 33.85 -9.85
N ALA A 239 24.89 34.16 -8.64
CA ALA A 239 25.44 33.60 -7.41
C ALA A 239 25.06 32.12 -7.23
N LEU A 240 23.83 31.74 -7.58
CA LEU A 240 23.37 30.35 -7.54
C LEU A 240 24.10 29.49 -8.56
N MET A 241 24.28 29.98 -9.78
CA MET A 241 25.04 29.30 -10.83
C MET A 241 26.47 29.00 -10.39
N ARG A 242 27.18 29.98 -9.80
CA ARG A 242 28.53 29.76 -9.24
C ARG A 242 28.56 28.73 -8.11
N LYS A 243 27.51 28.65 -7.29
CA LYS A 243 27.40 27.61 -6.25
C LYS A 243 27.23 26.23 -6.87
N LEU A 244 26.35 26.10 -7.87
CA LEU A 244 26.14 24.85 -8.58
C LEU A 244 27.39 24.42 -9.36
N GLU A 245 28.10 25.34 -10.01
CA GLU A 245 29.37 25.06 -10.69
C GLU A 245 30.43 24.56 -9.69
N MET A 246 30.48 25.12 -8.47
CA MET A 246 31.36 24.64 -7.41
C MET A 246 30.97 23.25 -6.93
N GLU A 247 29.68 22.97 -6.74
CA GLU A 247 29.16 21.65 -6.37
C GLU A 247 29.41 20.60 -7.47
N GLU A 248 29.20 20.98 -8.73
CA GLU A 248 29.50 20.14 -9.88
C GLU A 248 31.00 19.85 -9.97
N ALA A 249 31.87 20.84 -9.77
CA ALA A 249 33.31 20.63 -9.70
C ALA A 249 33.69 19.71 -8.53
N LEU A 250 33.08 19.90 -7.35
CA LEU A 250 33.27 18.99 -6.22
C LEU A 250 32.87 17.57 -6.60
N LEU A 251 31.71 17.34 -7.21
CA LEU A 251 31.25 16.01 -7.62
C LEU A 251 32.12 15.39 -8.72
N LYS A 252 32.52 16.18 -9.73
CA LYS A 252 33.38 15.73 -10.83
C LYS A 252 34.78 15.36 -10.36
N PHE A 253 35.33 16.10 -9.39
CA PHE A 253 36.70 15.93 -8.92
C PHE A 253 36.81 15.18 -7.57
N HIS A 254 35.69 14.86 -6.89
CA HIS A 254 35.64 13.93 -5.74
C HIS A 254 35.75 12.45 -6.14
N GLN A 255 36.24 12.14 -7.34
CA GLN A 255 36.69 10.80 -7.65
C GLN A 255 38.08 10.60 -7.03
N THR A 256 38.12 10.21 -5.73
CA THR A 256 39.16 9.43 -4.99
C THR A 256 39.39 9.81 -3.51
N SER A 257 38.73 10.83 -2.93
CA SER A 257 39.13 11.34 -1.59
C SER A 257 38.40 10.80 -0.35
N SER A 258 37.50 9.80 -0.43
CA SER A 258 36.96 9.20 0.81
C SER A 258 36.40 7.78 0.68
N SER A 259 37.23 6.81 0.32
CA SER A 259 36.84 5.39 0.44
C SER A 259 36.42 5.04 1.88
N GLY A 260 37.08 5.61 2.91
CA GLY A 260 36.76 5.35 4.32
C GLY A 260 35.46 6.00 4.84
N SER A 261 35.07 7.17 4.31
CA SER A 261 33.80 7.80 4.71
C SER A 261 32.61 7.05 4.11
N PHE A 262 32.73 6.64 2.85
CA PHE A 262 31.69 5.87 2.17
C PHE A 262 31.49 4.50 2.82
N GLU A 263 32.58 3.80 3.16
CA GLU A 263 32.50 2.50 3.84
C GLU A 263 31.89 2.61 5.25
N SER A 264 32.21 3.68 6.00
CA SER A 264 31.60 3.96 7.30
C SER A 264 30.11 4.27 7.18
N VAL A 265 29.69 5.06 6.19
CA VAL A 265 28.27 5.35 5.94
C VAL A 265 27.53 4.09 5.49
N GLN A 266 28.15 3.27 4.63
CA GLN A 266 27.59 2.00 4.19
C GLN A 266 27.41 1.02 5.36
N HIS A 267 28.35 0.95 6.30
CA HIS A 267 28.20 0.13 7.50
C HIS A 267 27.04 0.61 8.38
N LYS A 268 26.97 1.91 8.67
CA LYS A 268 25.86 2.49 9.44
C LYS A 268 24.50 2.23 8.80
N MET A 269 24.42 2.32 7.47
CA MET A 269 23.18 2.04 6.74
C MET A 269 22.78 0.57 6.83
N LYS A 270 23.75 -0.36 6.80
CA LYS A 270 23.50 -1.79 7.01
C LYS A 270 23.06 -2.09 8.44
N ASP A 271 23.64 -1.43 9.43
CA ASP A 271 23.25 -1.60 10.83
C ASP A 271 21.81 -1.12 11.06
N LEU A 272 21.46 0.08 10.56
CA LEU A 272 20.08 0.59 10.63
C LEU A 272 19.09 -0.29 9.89
N LEU A 273 19.47 -0.81 8.71
CA LEU A 273 18.63 -1.75 7.96
C LEU A 273 18.35 -3.00 8.78
N LYS A 274 19.38 -3.55 9.46
CA LYS A 274 19.22 -4.73 10.30
C LYS A 274 18.30 -4.45 11.49
N GLU A 275 18.48 -3.32 12.16
CA GLU A 275 17.62 -2.90 13.29
C GLU A 275 16.15 -2.74 12.84
N GLU A 276 15.91 -2.07 11.72
CA GLU A 276 14.56 -1.91 11.18
C GLU A 276 13.95 -3.24 10.74
N GLN A 277 14.76 -4.18 10.24
CA GLN A 277 14.29 -5.52 9.88
C GLN A 277 13.92 -6.35 11.11
N GLU A 278 14.70 -6.27 12.19
CA GLU A 278 14.37 -6.88 13.48
C GLU A 278 13.09 -6.27 14.07
N ARG A 279 12.93 -4.95 13.99
CA ARG A 279 11.72 -4.23 14.42
C ARG A 279 10.49 -4.66 13.62
N LEU A 280 10.64 -4.82 12.30
CA LEU A 280 9.59 -5.30 11.41
C LEU A 280 9.19 -6.74 11.75
N GLN A 281 10.16 -7.63 11.96
CA GLN A 281 9.90 -9.01 12.37
C GLN A 281 9.14 -9.06 13.70
N LEU A 282 9.57 -8.28 14.70
CA LEU A 282 8.89 -8.20 15.98
C LEU A 282 7.43 -7.72 15.81
N ALA A 283 7.20 -6.68 15.01
CA ALA A 283 5.85 -6.19 14.70
C ALA A 283 4.99 -7.27 14.02
N HIS A 284 5.53 -8.03 13.06
CA HIS A 284 4.83 -9.13 12.41
C HIS A 284 4.46 -10.25 13.39
N THR A 285 5.38 -10.65 14.28
CA THR A 285 5.06 -11.66 15.29
C THR A 285 3.95 -11.20 16.24
N ASN A 286 3.97 -9.93 16.66
CA ASN A 286 2.93 -9.35 17.51
C ASN A 286 1.57 -9.26 16.79
N MET A 287 1.57 -8.86 15.51
CA MET A 287 0.37 -8.84 14.69
C MET A 287 -0.22 -10.24 14.54
N THR A 288 0.61 -11.24 14.27
CA THR A 288 0.20 -12.64 14.12
C THR A 288 -0.40 -13.18 15.42
N LYS A 289 0.21 -12.88 16.56
CA LYS A 289 -0.35 -13.22 17.90
C LYS A 289 -1.71 -12.57 18.11
N SER A 290 -1.84 -11.28 17.75
CA SER A 290 -3.10 -10.54 17.89
C SER A 290 -4.20 -11.08 16.98
N GLN A 291 -3.87 -11.46 15.74
CA GLN A 291 -4.80 -12.09 14.80
C GLN A 291 -5.28 -13.46 15.31
N LYS A 292 -4.36 -14.30 15.82
CA LYS A 292 -4.72 -15.59 16.44
C LYS A 292 -5.65 -15.40 17.64
N LEU A 293 -5.38 -14.41 18.49
CA LEU A 293 -6.23 -14.08 19.63
C LEU A 293 -7.61 -13.61 19.18
N LEU A 294 -7.69 -12.74 18.18
CA LEU A 294 -8.95 -12.25 17.61
C LEU A 294 -9.79 -13.40 17.03
N LEU A 295 -9.17 -14.30 16.27
CA LEU A 295 -9.84 -15.48 15.72
C LEU A 295 -10.38 -16.38 16.84
N THR A 296 -9.59 -16.60 17.89
CA THR A 296 -10.01 -17.38 19.06
C THR A 296 -11.20 -16.73 19.77
N LEU A 297 -11.19 -15.42 19.95
CA LEU A 297 -12.31 -14.66 20.53
C LEU A 297 -13.54 -14.74 19.64
N GLN A 298 -13.40 -14.58 18.33
CA GLN A 298 -14.49 -14.69 17.37
C GLN A 298 -15.14 -16.07 17.42
N MET A 299 -14.33 -17.13 17.35
CA MET A 299 -14.81 -18.51 17.49
C MET A 299 -15.48 -18.72 18.85
N GLY A 300 -14.93 -18.18 19.94
CA GLY A 300 -15.53 -18.28 21.28
C GLY A 300 -16.90 -17.61 21.36
N ILE A 301 -17.03 -16.42 20.79
CA ILE A 301 -18.30 -15.67 20.74
C ILE A 301 -19.32 -16.37 19.85
N ASP A 302 -18.91 -16.87 18.68
CA ASP A 302 -19.77 -17.62 17.77
C ASP A 302 -20.28 -18.91 18.42
N ASN A 303 -19.41 -19.65 19.11
CA ASN A 303 -19.80 -20.84 19.86
C ASN A 303 -20.80 -20.51 20.98
N LEU A 304 -20.56 -19.42 21.72
CA LEU A 304 -21.48 -18.97 22.78
C LEU A 304 -22.83 -18.56 22.18
N TYR A 305 -22.82 -17.81 21.08
CA TYR A 305 -24.00 -17.38 20.36
C TYR A 305 -24.83 -18.57 19.88
N LEU A 306 -24.21 -19.55 19.20
CA LEU A 306 -24.89 -20.77 18.73
C LEU A 306 -25.55 -21.55 19.87
N ARG A 307 -24.89 -21.67 21.04
CA ARG A 307 -25.49 -22.34 22.21
C ARG A 307 -26.67 -21.59 22.81
N LEU A 308 -26.61 -20.25 22.79
CA LEU A 308 -27.64 -19.40 23.41
C LEU A 308 -28.80 -19.09 22.46
N VAL A 309 -28.63 -19.13 21.14
CA VAL A 309 -29.68 -18.85 20.13
C VAL A 309 -30.93 -19.69 20.37
N SER A 310 -30.78 -20.97 20.70
CA SER A 310 -31.87 -21.93 20.92
C SER A 310 -32.77 -21.62 22.13
N ILE A 311 -32.35 -20.72 23.02
CA ILE A 311 -33.07 -20.36 24.24
C ILE A 311 -34.12 -19.30 23.91
N ALA A 312 -35.40 -19.63 24.04
CA ALA A 312 -36.51 -18.70 23.77
C ALA A 312 -36.62 -17.63 24.87
N LEU A 313 -36.57 -16.35 24.47
CA LEU A 313 -36.86 -15.22 25.36
C LEU A 313 -38.36 -14.87 25.36
N PRO A 314 -38.90 -14.32 26.47
CA PRO A 314 -40.27 -13.85 26.55
C PRO A 314 -40.51 -12.67 25.60
N GLU A 315 -41.73 -12.57 25.05
CA GLU A 315 -42.17 -11.61 24.03
C GLU A 315 -41.76 -10.15 24.29
N ALA A 316 -41.62 -9.74 25.56
CA ALA A 316 -41.30 -8.38 25.98
C ALA A 316 -39.82 -7.96 25.81
N GLN A 317 -38.90 -8.92 25.58
CA GLN A 317 -37.45 -8.67 25.43
C GLN A 317 -36.90 -9.13 24.07
N LYS A 318 -37.76 -9.39 23.08
CA LYS A 318 -37.34 -9.73 21.72
C LYS A 318 -36.62 -8.54 21.09
N VAL A 319 -35.29 -8.55 21.14
CA VAL A 319 -34.47 -7.78 20.20
C VAL A 319 -34.70 -8.40 18.83
N ALA A 320 -35.06 -7.57 17.84
CA ALA A 320 -35.33 -7.99 16.47
C ALA A 320 -34.26 -8.98 16.00
N THR A 321 -34.67 -10.22 15.76
CA THR A 321 -33.82 -11.24 15.16
C THR A 321 -33.53 -10.80 13.74
N PRO A 322 -32.25 -10.60 13.34
CA PRO A 322 -31.92 -10.50 11.93
C PRO A 322 -32.14 -11.88 11.32
N ASP A 323 -32.94 -11.94 10.26
CA ASP A 323 -33.34 -13.16 9.54
C ASP A 323 -32.18 -13.87 8.79
N SER A 324 -30.93 -13.51 9.05
CA SER A 324 -29.76 -14.17 8.46
C SER A 324 -28.69 -14.46 9.52
N LEU A 325 -28.40 -15.76 9.67
CA LEU A 325 -27.37 -16.30 10.57
C LEU A 325 -25.94 -15.88 10.17
N ASP A 326 -25.77 -15.29 8.98
CA ASP A 326 -24.51 -15.27 8.25
C ASP A 326 -23.84 -13.88 8.13
N GLY A 327 -24.37 -12.85 8.80
CA GLY A 327 -23.87 -11.46 8.63
C GLY A 327 -23.81 -10.58 9.87
N LEU A 328 -23.98 -11.14 11.08
CA LEU A 328 -24.03 -10.34 12.30
C LEU A 328 -22.62 -10.01 12.82
N ASP A 329 -22.36 -8.72 13.06
CA ASP A 329 -21.11 -8.20 13.62
C ASP A 329 -20.78 -8.81 15.00
N LEU A 330 -19.48 -8.98 15.29
CA LEU A 330 -18.97 -9.67 16.48
C LEU A 330 -19.46 -9.01 17.77
N HIS A 331 -19.49 -7.67 17.81
CA HIS A 331 -19.98 -6.92 18.96
C HIS A 331 -21.48 -7.13 19.17
N SER A 332 -22.25 -7.21 18.08
CA SER A 332 -23.69 -7.47 18.12
C SER A 332 -24.00 -8.88 18.64
N LYS A 333 -23.23 -9.89 18.22
CA LYS A 333 -23.32 -11.27 18.76
C LYS A 333 -22.99 -11.31 20.26
N LEU A 334 -21.94 -10.61 20.69
CA LEU A 334 -21.55 -10.56 22.09
C LEU A 334 -22.63 -9.88 22.96
N ALA A 335 -23.16 -8.73 22.53
CA ALA A 335 -24.24 -8.04 23.24
C ALA A 335 -25.52 -8.88 23.31
N TYR A 336 -25.81 -9.69 22.28
CA TYR A 336 -26.91 -10.65 22.30
C TYR A 336 -26.69 -11.75 23.33
N CYS A 337 -25.48 -12.33 23.38
CA CYS A 337 -25.10 -13.32 24.39
C CYS A 337 -25.22 -12.76 25.80
N GLU A 338 -24.74 -11.53 26.05
CA GLU A 338 -24.82 -10.85 27.34
C GLU A 338 -26.27 -10.74 27.85
N LYS A 339 -27.18 -10.22 27.01
CA LYS A 339 -28.60 -10.09 27.37
C LYS A 339 -29.24 -11.43 27.71
N LYS A 340 -28.94 -12.48 26.93
CA LYS A 340 -29.47 -13.84 27.19
C LYS A 340 -28.91 -14.44 28.48
N LEU A 341 -27.61 -14.25 28.74
CA LEU A 341 -26.98 -14.73 29.97
C LEU A 341 -27.56 -14.04 31.20
N LEU A 342 -27.76 -12.73 31.16
CA LEU A 342 -28.41 -11.98 32.25
C LEU A 342 -29.82 -12.51 32.52
N TYR A 343 -30.62 -12.73 31.48
CA TYR A 343 -31.95 -13.34 31.62
C TYR A 343 -31.91 -14.74 32.25
N LEU A 344 -30.92 -15.58 31.89
CA LEU A 344 -30.74 -16.89 32.50
C LEU A 344 -30.35 -16.80 33.98
N VAL A 345 -29.50 -15.83 34.34
CA VAL A 345 -29.10 -15.57 35.72
C VAL A 345 -30.31 -15.14 36.55
N ASP A 346 -31.12 -14.21 36.04
CA ASP A 346 -32.35 -13.76 36.73
C ASP A 346 -33.35 -14.92 36.91
N LYS A 347 -33.49 -15.79 35.88
CA LYS A 347 -34.32 -17.00 35.99
C LYS A 347 -33.80 -18.00 37.02
N LEU A 348 -32.48 -18.16 37.11
CA LEU A 348 -31.84 -19.02 38.11
C LEU A 348 -32.06 -18.48 39.51
N GLN A 349 -31.95 -17.16 39.71
CA GLN A 349 -32.20 -16.51 41.00
C GLN A 349 -33.67 -16.54 41.43
N ALA A 350 -34.60 -16.48 40.47
CA ALA A 350 -36.04 -16.59 40.72
C ALA A 350 -36.50 -18.04 41.02
N LEU A 351 -35.64 -19.04 40.82
CA LEU A 351 -35.97 -20.45 41.08
C LEU A 351 -35.65 -20.79 42.54
N PRO A 352 -36.62 -21.26 43.36
CA PRO A 352 -36.32 -21.66 44.72
C PRO A 352 -35.38 -22.88 44.71
N THR A 353 -34.29 -22.81 45.45
CA THR A 353 -33.29 -23.87 45.62
C THR A 353 -33.90 -25.05 46.36
N THR A 354 -34.61 -25.91 45.65
CA THR A 354 -35.10 -27.18 46.20
C THR A 354 -34.02 -28.23 45.95
N GLU A 355 -33.47 -28.86 47.00
CA GLU A 355 -32.43 -29.90 46.89
C GLU A 355 -32.78 -31.00 45.87
N GLU A 356 -34.07 -31.29 45.73
CA GLU A 356 -34.64 -32.27 44.80
C GLU A 356 -34.46 -31.91 43.30
N LYS A 357 -34.33 -30.62 42.96
CA LYS A 357 -34.02 -30.19 41.59
C LYS A 357 -32.54 -30.36 41.28
N ASN A 358 -31.66 -30.14 42.28
CA ASN A 358 -30.22 -30.34 42.11
C ASN A 358 -29.87 -31.81 41.89
N THR A 359 -30.55 -32.74 42.55
CA THR A 359 -30.35 -34.18 42.32
C THR A 359 -30.85 -34.62 40.94
N LYS A 360 -31.98 -34.10 40.47
CA LYS A 360 -32.49 -34.37 39.09
C LYS A 360 -31.58 -33.80 38.02
N VAL A 361 -31.06 -32.59 38.19
CA VAL A 361 -30.10 -31.96 37.25
C VAL A 361 -28.78 -32.73 37.25
N ARG A 362 -28.28 -33.13 38.42
CA ARG A 362 -27.08 -33.98 38.55
C ARG A 362 -27.25 -35.31 37.81
N ASN A 363 -28.36 -36.00 38.04
CA ASN A 363 -28.65 -37.29 37.39
C ASN A 363 -28.81 -37.12 35.87
N ALA A 364 -29.41 -36.02 35.40
CA ALA A 364 -29.56 -35.71 33.97
C ALA A 364 -28.21 -35.39 33.30
N LEU A 365 -27.34 -34.63 33.97
CA LEU A 365 -25.97 -34.36 33.52
C LEU A 365 -25.15 -35.64 33.46
N GLU A 366 -25.18 -36.46 34.50
CA GLU A 366 -24.44 -37.72 34.59
C GLU A 366 -24.89 -38.73 33.51
N SER A 367 -26.19 -38.81 33.26
CA SER A 367 -26.75 -39.63 32.17
C SER A 367 -26.55 -39.05 30.77
N SER A 368 -26.36 -37.73 30.63
CA SER A 368 -25.95 -37.10 29.37
C SER A 368 -24.48 -37.37 29.06
N THR A 369 -23.59 -37.24 30.04
CA THR A 369 -22.15 -37.53 29.89
C THR A 369 -21.87 -39.00 29.59
N LEU A 370 -22.72 -39.92 30.06
CA LEU A 370 -22.64 -41.35 29.74
C LEU A 370 -23.02 -41.67 28.27
N LYS A 371 -23.73 -40.76 27.59
CA LYS A 371 -24.17 -40.94 26.19
C LYS A 371 -23.26 -40.23 25.18
N GLU A 372 -22.31 -39.44 25.64
CA GLU A 372 -21.41 -38.66 24.79
C GLU A 372 -20.27 -39.54 24.27
N LYS A 373 -20.30 -39.85 22.96
CA LYS A 373 -19.35 -40.77 22.31
C LYS A 373 -17.96 -40.18 22.06
N GLN A 374 -17.81 -38.86 22.17
CA GLN A 374 -16.54 -38.17 21.98
C GLN A 374 -15.94 -37.84 23.34
N ASN A 375 -14.87 -38.57 23.70
CA ASN A 375 -14.03 -38.26 24.85
C ASN A 375 -13.46 -36.84 24.70
N THR A 376 -13.91 -35.88 25.50
CA THR A 376 -13.19 -34.61 25.73
C THR A 376 -12.02 -34.84 26.70
N ARG A 377 -11.18 -35.85 26.42
CA ARG A 377 -9.88 -35.94 27.08
C ARG A 377 -9.06 -34.82 26.46
N ILE A 378 -8.76 -33.79 27.25
CA ILE A 378 -7.85 -32.73 26.84
C ILE A 378 -6.50 -33.41 26.60
N THR A 379 -6.13 -33.58 25.34
CA THR A 379 -4.77 -33.94 24.96
C THR A 379 -3.93 -32.71 25.28
N PHE A 380 -3.09 -32.80 26.30
CA PHE A 380 -1.98 -31.87 26.41
C PHE A 380 -1.05 -32.23 25.26
N GLU A 381 -0.95 -31.35 24.27
CA GLU A 381 0.20 -31.35 23.38
C GLU A 381 1.42 -31.21 24.30
N GLU A 382 2.19 -32.30 24.42
CA GLU A 382 3.59 -32.20 24.83
C GLU A 382 4.19 -31.21 23.84
N LEU A 383 4.61 -30.06 24.35
CA LEU A 383 5.32 -29.04 23.58
C LEU A 383 6.49 -29.80 22.93
N GLU A 384 6.36 -30.13 21.64
CA GLU A 384 7.46 -30.64 20.89
C GLU A 384 8.55 -29.59 20.99
N ASP A 385 9.67 -30.08 21.50
CA ASP A 385 10.95 -29.42 21.61
C ASP A 385 11.21 -28.67 20.30
N ASP A 386 10.94 -27.36 20.29
CA ASP A 386 11.53 -26.45 19.33
C ASP A 386 13.04 -26.46 19.63
N MET A 387 13.70 -27.52 19.16
CA MET A 387 15.13 -27.64 19.02
C MET A 387 15.56 -26.53 18.06
N ILE A 388 15.75 -25.37 18.63
CA ILE A 388 16.59 -24.34 18.05
C ILE A 388 17.99 -24.97 17.97
N GLU A 389 18.36 -25.39 16.75
CA GLU A 389 19.72 -25.73 16.36
C GLU A 389 20.58 -24.44 16.45
N THR A 390 20.94 -24.04 17.66
CA THR A 390 21.87 -22.93 17.90
C THR A 390 23.13 -23.50 18.54
N PHE A 391 24.12 -23.64 17.68
CA PHE A 391 25.56 -23.54 17.93
C PHE A 391 26.12 -24.29 19.15
N HIS A 392 26.91 -25.32 18.86
CA HIS A 392 27.89 -25.87 19.78
C HIS A 392 28.78 -24.76 20.38
N PHE A 393 28.51 -24.43 21.64
CA PHE A 393 29.50 -23.84 22.54
C PHE A 393 29.69 -24.77 23.73
N ALA A 394 30.95 -25.07 24.00
CA ALA A 394 31.42 -25.93 25.08
C ALA A 394 31.16 -25.30 26.46
N ASP A 395 30.96 -26.17 27.44
CA ASP A 395 31.10 -25.98 28.88
C ASP A 395 30.25 -24.90 29.55
N VAL A 396 29.08 -25.30 30.04
CA VAL A 396 28.51 -24.76 31.28
C VAL A 396 27.90 -25.90 32.08
N ASP A 397 28.39 -26.11 33.30
CA ASP A 397 27.91 -27.08 34.29
C ASP A 397 26.38 -27.18 34.31
N HIS A 398 25.85 -28.27 33.77
CA HIS A 398 24.46 -28.64 33.98
C HIS A 398 24.32 -29.05 35.45
N SER A 399 23.80 -28.12 36.26
CA SER A 399 23.30 -28.40 37.59
C SER A 399 22.43 -29.66 37.54
N TYR A 400 22.85 -30.71 38.24
CA TYR A 400 22.16 -32.00 38.28
C TYR A 400 20.66 -31.81 38.57
N VAL A 401 19.82 -32.07 37.55
CA VAL A 401 18.35 -32.10 37.69
C VAL A 401 17.94 -33.56 37.83
N PRO A 402 17.46 -34.00 39.01
CA PRO A 402 17.11 -35.40 39.23
C PRO A 402 15.99 -35.84 38.30
N SER A 403 16.18 -36.98 37.65
CA SER A 403 15.14 -37.58 36.81
C SER A 403 13.93 -38.00 37.65
N ARG A 404 12.76 -38.08 37.02
CA ARG A 404 11.52 -38.56 37.67
C ARG A 404 11.71 -39.91 38.38
N ALA A 405 12.55 -40.79 37.83
CA ALA A 405 12.89 -42.08 38.42
C ALA A 405 13.74 -41.94 39.69
N GLU A 406 14.68 -41.00 39.71
CA GLU A 406 15.51 -40.71 40.89
C GLU A 406 14.71 -40.07 42.02
N ILE A 407 13.81 -39.13 41.70
CA ILE A 407 12.88 -38.53 42.67
C ILE A 407 11.99 -39.61 43.28
N LYS A 408 11.50 -40.55 42.46
CA LYS A 408 10.70 -41.69 42.93
C LYS A 408 11.53 -42.62 43.82
N LYS A 409 12.78 -42.89 43.47
CA LYS A 409 13.70 -43.73 44.28
C LYS A 409 14.10 -43.06 45.59
N GLN A 410 14.20 -41.73 45.61
CA GLN A 410 14.55 -40.95 46.80
C GLN A 410 13.36 -40.84 47.75
N SER A 411 12.15 -40.60 47.25
CA SER A 411 10.93 -40.66 48.06
C SER A 411 10.67 -42.05 48.63
N GLN A 412 10.90 -43.12 47.85
CA GLN A 412 10.83 -44.50 48.33
C GLN A 412 11.83 -44.74 49.48
N ARG A 413 13.08 -44.28 49.35
CA ARG A 413 14.10 -44.39 50.41
C ARG A 413 13.74 -43.64 51.67
N VAL A 414 13.17 -42.43 51.57
CA VAL A 414 12.70 -41.66 52.73
C VAL A 414 11.55 -42.38 53.44
N ILE A 415 10.64 -42.99 52.69
CA ILE A 415 9.56 -43.81 53.26
C ILE A 415 10.15 -45.03 53.97
N GLU A 416 11.05 -45.77 53.33
CA GLU A 416 11.70 -46.95 53.91
C GLU A 416 12.53 -46.64 55.16
N GLU A 417 13.21 -45.49 55.21
CA GLU A 417 13.92 -45.03 56.41
C GLU A 417 12.96 -44.68 57.55
N LYS A 418 11.82 -44.05 57.25
CA LYS A 418 10.80 -43.70 58.25
C LYS A 418 10.08 -44.93 58.81
N PHE A 419 9.98 -46.02 58.04
CA PHE A 419 9.33 -47.27 58.47
C PHE A 419 10.30 -48.32 59.05
N LYS A 420 11.62 -48.10 59.05
CA LYS A 420 12.57 -48.94 59.79
C LYS A 420 12.55 -48.59 61.28
N THR A 421 11.58 -49.14 62.00
CA THR A 421 11.54 -49.15 63.47
C THR A 421 12.83 -49.73 64.07
N ALA A 422 13.42 -48.99 65.00
CA ALA A 422 14.62 -49.33 65.76
C ALA A 422 14.52 -50.73 66.40
N LYS A 423 15.34 -51.69 65.94
CA LYS A 423 15.60 -52.91 66.69
C LYS A 423 16.42 -52.54 67.94
N LYS A 424 15.78 -52.55 69.11
CA LYS A 424 16.42 -52.42 70.43
C LYS A 424 17.54 -53.48 70.56
N LYS A 425 18.77 -53.05 70.85
CA LYS A 425 19.83 -53.94 71.35
C LYS A 425 19.44 -54.41 72.75
N LYS A 426 19.35 -55.73 72.96
CA LYS A 426 19.28 -56.34 74.29
C LYS A 426 20.66 -56.23 74.96
N LYS A 427 20.69 -55.70 76.18
CA LYS A 427 21.72 -56.00 77.19
C LYS A 427 21.10 -56.96 78.18
#